data_AF-A0A0K9PW65-F1
#
_entry.id   AF-A0A0K9PW65-F1
#
_cell.length_a   1.000
_cell.length_b   1.000
_cell.length_c   1.000
_cell.angle_alpha   90.00
_cell.angle_beta   90.00
_cell.angle_gamma   90.00
#
_symmetry.space_group_name_H-M   'P 1'
#
loop_
_entity.id
_entity.type
_entity.pdbx_description
1 polymer ?
#
loop_
_entity_poly.entity_id
_entity_poly.type
_entity_poly.pdbx_seq_one_letter_code
_entity_poly.pdbx_strand_id
1 'polypeptide(L)'
;MGLSVGTMIAGWDETGPGLYYVDSEGGRLKGKRFSVGSGSPYAYGVLDDGYQYNMSVEEAGELGRRAIYHATFRDAASGGVAS
;
A
#
# COMPACT_ATOMS: atom_id res chain seq x y z
N MET A 1 -24.81 6.23 1.88
CA MET A 1 -25.04 4.82 1.47
C MET A 1 -23.97 4.00 2.18
N GLY A 2 -24.30 2.90 2.87
CA GLY A 2 -23.37 2.17 3.75
C GLY A 2 -22.31 1.33 3.00
N LEU A 3 -21.73 1.87 1.92
CA LEU A 3 -20.66 1.23 1.18
C LEU A 3 -19.33 1.41 1.93
N SER A 4 -18.49 0.38 1.95
CA SER A 4 -17.16 0.43 2.54
C SER A 4 -16.17 -0.08 1.50
N VAL A 5 -15.44 0.84 0.88
CA VAL A 5 -14.45 0.56 -0.15
C VAL A 5 -13.27 1.50 0.06
N GLY A 6 -12.09 0.91 0.12
CA GLY A 6 -10.83 1.60 -0.10
C GLY A 6 -9.98 0.68 -0.98
N THR A 7 -9.79 1.05 -2.23
CA THR A 7 -9.08 0.22 -3.21
C THR A 7 -7.94 0.99 -3.86
N MET A 8 -6.98 0.24 -4.39
CA MET A 8 -5.87 0.77 -5.15
C MET A 8 -5.88 0.18 -6.55
N ILE A 9 -5.71 1.05 -7.55
CA ILE A 9 -5.57 0.67 -8.96
C ILE A 9 -4.13 0.94 -9.35
N ALA A 10 -3.38 -0.12 -9.58
CA ALA A 10 -2.01 -0.08 -10.10
C ALA A 10 -1.99 -0.58 -11.55
N GLY A 11 -1.23 0.07 -12.42
CA GLY A 11 -1.13 -0.32 -13.82
C GLY A 11 -0.07 0.45 -14.58
N TRP A 12 0.04 0.17 -15.87
CA TRP A 12 0.93 0.84 -16.80
C TRP A 12 0.16 1.23 -18.05
N ASP A 13 0.33 2.47 -18.51
CA ASP A 13 -0.27 2.99 -19.73
C ASP A 13 0.76 3.76 -20.59
N GLU A 14 0.28 4.45 -21.62
CA GLU A 14 1.11 5.27 -22.52
C GLU A 14 1.87 6.41 -21.81
N THR A 15 1.47 6.77 -20.59
CA THR A 15 2.11 7.78 -19.74
C THR A 15 3.06 7.19 -18.70
N GLY A 16 3.18 5.86 -18.65
CA GLY A 16 4.04 5.12 -17.72
C GLY A 16 3.27 4.47 -16.55
N PRO A 17 3.93 4.24 -15.40
CA PRO A 17 3.30 3.61 -14.26
C PRO A 17 2.28 4.54 -13.59
N GLY A 18 1.11 4.00 -13.27
CA GLY A 18 0.03 4.68 -12.58
C GLY A 18 -0.36 3.94 -11.30
N LEU A 19 -0.56 4.71 -10.22
CA LEU A 19 -1.12 4.21 -8.97
C LEU A 19 -2.17 5.21 -8.46
N TYR A 20 -3.39 4.72 -8.24
CA TYR A 20 -4.52 5.50 -7.79
C TYR A 20 -5.20 4.87 -6.58
N TYR A 21 -5.57 5.69 -5.61
CA TYR A 21 -6.48 5.33 -4.52
C TYR A 21 -7.90 5.77 -4.86
N VAL A 22 -8.88 4.90 -4.62
CA VAL A 22 -10.31 5.15 -4.82
C VAL A 22 -11.10 4.70 -3.59
N ASP A 23 -12.04 5.53 -3.12
CA ASP A 23 -12.84 5.26 -1.91
C ASP A 23 -14.35 5.35 -2.11
N SER A 24 -15.10 4.95 -1.08
CA SER A 24 -16.57 4.96 -1.04
C SER A 24 -17.20 6.35 -1.09
N GLU A 25 -16.42 7.41 -0.82
CA GLU A 25 -16.87 8.80 -0.88
C GLU A 25 -16.64 9.42 -2.27
N GLY A 26 -16.13 8.63 -3.23
CA GLY A 26 -15.81 9.07 -4.57
C GLY A 26 -14.46 9.77 -4.68
N GLY A 27 -13.62 9.68 -3.64
CA GLY A 27 -12.24 10.15 -3.67
C GLY A 27 -11.44 9.42 -4.75
N ARG A 28 -10.62 10.16 -5.49
CA ARG A 28 -9.68 9.62 -6.48
C ARG A 28 -8.36 10.37 -6.43
N LEU A 29 -7.32 9.70 -5.93
CA LEU A 29 -6.02 10.32 -5.71
C LEU A 29 -4.94 9.58 -6.49
N LYS A 30 -4.16 10.30 -7.31
CA LYS A 30 -2.93 9.77 -7.93
C LYS A 30 -1.79 9.93 -6.93
N GLY A 31 -0.98 8.88 -6.75
CA GLY A 31 0.13 8.92 -5.79
C GLY A 31 1.24 7.96 -6.15
N LYS A 32 2.34 8.01 -5.40
CA LYS A 32 3.47 7.08 -5.56
C LYS A 32 3.41 5.90 -4.58
N ARG A 33 2.69 6.07 -3.47
CA ARG A 33 2.58 5.11 -2.37
C ARG A 33 1.21 5.30 -1.71
N PHE A 34 0.58 4.19 -1.37
CA PHE A 34 -0.64 4.15 -0.57
C PHE A 34 -0.60 2.90 0.33
N SER A 35 -1.35 2.95 1.41
CA SER A 35 -1.67 1.81 2.26
C SER A 35 -3.12 1.97 2.73
N VAL A 36 -3.87 0.87 2.75
CA VAL A 36 -5.31 0.83 3.03
C VAL A 36 -5.61 -0.34 3.96
N GLY A 37 -6.62 -0.19 4.82
CA GLY A 37 -7.01 -1.19 5.82
C GLY A 37 -6.59 -0.81 7.23
N SER A 38 -6.97 -1.61 8.22
CA SER A 38 -6.71 -1.36 9.65
C SER A 38 -5.23 -1.31 10.00
N GLY A 39 -4.40 -2.12 9.34
CA GLY A 39 -2.95 -2.14 9.52
C GLY A 39 -2.19 -0.99 8.85
N SER A 40 -2.89 -0.08 8.15
CA SER A 40 -2.27 0.94 7.31
C SER A 40 -1.27 1.86 8.03
N PRO A 41 -1.57 2.40 9.24
CA PRO A 41 -0.61 3.25 9.93
C PRO A 41 0.73 2.55 10.24
N TYR A 42 0.70 1.26 10.53
CA TYR A 42 1.91 0.47 10.80
C TYR A 42 2.70 0.20 9.52
N ALA A 43 2.01 -0.10 8.42
CA ALA A 43 2.65 -0.28 7.11
C ALA A 43 3.32 1.00 6.62
N TYR A 44 2.66 2.17 6.78
CA TYR A 44 3.25 3.46 6.43
C TYR A 44 4.55 3.74 7.20
N GLY A 45 4.60 3.43 8.50
CA GLY A 45 5.83 3.63 9.29
C GLY A 45 7.06 2.91 8.72
N VAL A 46 6.88 1.71 8.16
CA VAL A 46 7.98 0.96 7.52
C VAL A 46 8.22 1.44 6.09
N LEU A 47 7.16 1.69 5.32
CA LEU A 47 7.25 2.16 3.94
C LEU A 47 7.92 3.53 3.85
N ASP A 48 7.58 4.47 4.73
CA ASP A 48 8.10 5.84 4.68
C ASP A 48 9.55 5.92 5.13
N ASP A 49 9.98 5.06 6.04
CA ASP A 49 11.38 4.94 6.48
C ASP A 49 12.27 4.30 5.41
N GLY A 50 11.79 3.21 4.77
CA GLY A 50 12.61 2.43 3.84
C GLY A 50 12.53 2.82 2.37
N TYR A 51 11.53 3.58 1.96
CA TYR A 51 11.28 3.83 0.53
C TYR A 51 12.31 4.78 -0.09
N GLN A 52 12.84 4.36 -1.24
CA GLN A 52 13.59 5.20 -2.16
C GLN A 52 13.01 5.06 -3.56
N TYR A 53 13.05 6.14 -4.37
CA TYR A 53 12.47 6.10 -5.71
C TYR A 53 13.22 5.15 -6.66
N ASN A 54 14.54 5.01 -6.47
CA ASN A 54 15.43 4.23 -7.34
C ASN A 54 15.88 2.92 -6.66
N MET A 55 14.95 2.14 -6.12
CA MET A 55 15.25 0.82 -5.54
C MET A 55 15.36 -0.24 -6.63
N SER A 56 16.13 -1.30 -6.36
CA SER A 56 16.03 -2.53 -7.14
C SER A 56 14.67 -3.21 -6.91
N VAL A 57 14.29 -4.13 -7.81
CA VAL A 57 13.04 -4.90 -7.67
C VAL A 57 13.07 -5.74 -6.39
N GLU A 58 14.22 -6.31 -6.06
CA GLU A 58 14.44 -7.13 -4.86
C GLU A 58 14.32 -6.29 -3.58
N GLU A 59 14.94 -5.11 -3.54
CA GLU A 59 14.86 -4.19 -2.40
C GLU A 59 13.42 -3.72 -2.17
N ALA A 60 12.71 -3.36 -3.26
CA ALA A 60 11.32 -2.92 -3.18
C ALA A 60 10.39 -4.05 -2.70
N GLY A 61 10.60 -5.28 -3.20
CA GLY A 61 9.87 -6.46 -2.76
C GLY A 61 10.08 -6.77 -1.28
N GLU A 62 11.34 -6.71 -0.81
CA GLU A 62 11.67 -6.94 0.60
C GLU A 62 11.09 -5.85 1.51
N LEU A 63 11.11 -4.58 1.08
CA LEU A 63 10.46 -3.49 1.80
C LEU A 63 8.94 -3.72 1.93
N GLY A 64 8.28 -4.14 0.85
CA GLY A 64 6.86 -4.48 0.86
C GLY A 64 6.54 -5.62 1.84
N ARG A 65 7.33 -6.70 1.79
CA ARG A 65 7.19 -7.84 2.71
C ARG A 65 7.35 -7.43 4.17
N ARG A 66 8.37 -6.63 4.48
CA ARG A 66 8.60 -6.08 5.82
C ARG A 66 7.44 -5.20 6.29
N ALA A 67 6.92 -4.33 5.43
CA ALA A 67 5.81 -3.44 5.79
C ALA A 67 4.56 -4.24 6.18
N ILE A 68 4.21 -5.28 5.42
CA ILE A 68 3.09 -6.17 5.76
C ILE A 68 3.39 -6.97 7.03
N TYR A 69 4.59 -7.52 7.18
CA TYR A 69 4.99 -8.25 8.39
C TYR A 69 4.79 -7.40 9.66
N HIS A 70 5.31 -6.17 9.69
CA HIS A 70 5.16 -5.29 10.83
C HIS A 70 3.71 -4.87 11.07
N ALA A 71 2.91 -4.66 10.02
CA ALA A 71 1.49 -4.36 10.14
C ALA A 71 0.72 -5.53 10.76
N THR A 72 0.93 -6.75 10.28
CA THR A 72 0.29 -7.97 10.83
C THR A 72 0.72 -8.27 12.26
N PHE A 73 1.93 -7.88 12.66
CA PHE A 73 2.39 -8.07 14.04
C PHE A 73 1.70 -7.12 15.03
N ARG A 74 1.24 -5.95 14.58
CA ARG A 74 0.67 -4.91 15.44
C ARG A 74 -0.85 -4.81 15.37
N ASP A 75 -1.44 -5.04 14.21
CA ASP A 75 -2.88 -4.96 13.99
C ASP A 75 -3.57 -6.31 14.20
N ALA A 76 -4.49 -6.38 15.16
CA ALA A 76 -5.20 -7.61 15.51
C ALA A 76 -6.12 -8.14 14.39
N ALA A 77 -6.52 -7.28 13.43
CA ALA A 77 -7.35 -7.67 12.30
C ALA A 77 -6.53 -8.08 11.06
N SER A 78 -5.20 -8.04 11.13
CA SER A 78 -4.30 -8.38 10.03
C SER A 78 -3.44 -9.61 10.37
N GLY A 79 -3.31 -10.56 9.44
CA GLY A 79 -2.49 -11.77 9.67
C GLY A 79 -2.48 -12.73 8.48
N GLY A 80 -1.85 -13.89 8.67
CA GLY A 80 -1.76 -14.93 7.64
C GLY A 80 -0.46 -14.85 6.83
N VAL A 81 -0.58 -14.77 5.50
CA VAL A 81 0.55 -14.89 4.57
C VAL A 81 0.75 -13.60 3.79
N ALA A 82 2.00 -13.15 3.70
CA ALA A 82 2.46 -12.17 2.73
C ALA A 82 3.54 -12.84 1.88
N SER A 83 3.18 -13.21 0.64
CA SER A 83 4.06 -13.89 -0.32
C SER A 83 4.67 -12.92 -1.31
#